data_AF-A0A151UI87-F1
#
_entry.id   AF-A0A151UI87-F1
#
_cell.length_a   1.000
_cell.length_b   1.000
_cell.length_c   1.000
_cell.angle_alpha   90.00
_cell.angle_beta   90.00
_cell.angle_gamma   90.00
#
_symmetry.space_group_name_H-M   'P 1'
#
loop_
_entity.id
_entity.type
_entity.pdbx_description
1 polymer ?
#
loop_
_entity_poly.entity_id
_entity_poly.type
_entity_poly.pdbx_seq_one_letter_code
_entity_poly.pdbx_strand_id
1 'polypeptide(L)'
;MLLLDIQVSDASGYLERTFLSPASMRAINLIRKWMEDAGLRTWVDQMGNVHGRVDGANANAEALLIGSHMDTVVDAGMFDGSLGIVSAISALKALHVNGKLQTLKRPVEVSQVTDNVFNKRRKMLTSALWQGIKSRKFLLNSVSVHSSP
;
A
#
# COMPACT_ATOMS: atom_id res chain seq x y z
N MET A 1 15.99 -7.95 2.24
CA MET A 1 14.81 -7.84 3.14
C MET A 1 15.15 -6.79 4.20
N LEU A 2 14.94 -5.50 3.92
CA LEU A 2 15.54 -4.37 4.67
C LEU A 2 14.51 -3.51 5.45
N LEU A 3 13.20 -3.76 5.32
CA LEU A 3 12.16 -2.90 5.91
C LEU A 3 12.02 -3.10 7.41
N LEU A 4 12.41 -4.29 7.86
CA LEU A 4 12.38 -4.79 9.24
C LEU A 4 13.68 -4.44 10.00
N ASP A 5 14.66 -3.86 9.29
CA ASP A 5 15.97 -3.54 9.85
C ASP A 5 15.95 -2.15 10.51
N ILE A 6 16.68 -2.01 11.62
CA ILE A 6 16.81 -0.77 12.39
C ILE A 6 17.48 0.36 11.59
N GLN A 7 18.10 0.01 10.45
CA GLN A 7 18.68 0.94 9.48
C GLN A 7 17.66 1.88 8.82
N VAL A 8 16.35 1.56 8.88
CA VAL A 8 15.25 2.45 8.43
C VAL A 8 14.42 2.90 9.62
N SER A 9 15.12 3.37 10.66
CA SER A 9 14.60 4.01 11.86
C SER A 9 15.18 5.41 12.00
N ASP A 10 14.48 6.31 12.68
CA ASP A 10 15.04 7.59 13.14
C ASP A 10 15.65 7.49 14.55
N ALA A 11 15.43 6.37 15.25
CA ALA A 11 16.06 6.04 16.53
C ALA A 11 17.18 4.99 16.36
N SER A 12 18.21 5.07 17.21
CA SER A 12 19.41 4.22 17.12
C SER A 12 19.31 2.88 17.88
N GLY A 13 18.25 2.66 18.67
CA GLY A 13 18.11 1.48 19.54
C GLY A 13 16.75 0.77 19.50
N TYR A 14 15.77 1.35 18.79
CA TYR A 14 14.46 0.74 18.56
C TYR A 14 13.89 1.25 17.23
N LEU A 15 12.80 0.62 16.76
CA LEU A 15 12.15 1.01 15.51
C LEU A 15 11.24 2.22 15.75
N GLU A 16 11.62 3.35 15.17
CA GLU A 16 10.85 4.60 15.17
C GLU A 16 10.73 5.12 13.75
N ARG A 17 9.48 5.23 13.27
CA ARG A 17 9.16 5.67 11.91
C ARG A 17 7.85 6.43 11.93
N THR A 18 7.92 7.66 12.43
CA THR A 18 6.74 8.52 12.58
C THR A 18 6.30 9.12 11.24
N PHE A 19 5.07 9.63 11.18
CA PHE A 19 4.49 10.17 9.95
C PHE A 19 5.37 11.25 9.32
N LEU A 20 5.70 11.10 8.03
CA LEU A 20 6.56 12.00 7.24
C LEU A 20 7.97 12.23 7.80
N SER A 21 8.41 11.39 8.72
CA SER A 21 9.79 11.44 9.23
C SER A 21 10.80 11.05 8.13
N PRO A 22 12.09 11.40 8.27
CA PRO A 22 13.12 10.95 7.35
C PRO A 22 13.15 9.42 7.17
N ALA A 23 12.98 8.63 8.24
CA ALA A 23 12.85 7.18 8.14
C ALA A 23 11.60 6.74 7.37
N SER A 24 10.47 7.41 7.57
CA SER A 24 9.23 7.13 6.84
C SER A 24 9.44 7.34 5.33
N MET A 25 10.07 8.45 4.95
CA MET A 25 10.41 8.74 3.55
C MET A 25 11.38 7.71 2.95
N ARG A 26 12.40 7.27 3.71
CA ARG A 26 13.31 6.19 3.28
C ARG A 26 12.55 4.88 3.05
N ALA A 27 11.62 4.53 3.94
CA ALA A 27 10.82 3.33 3.83
C ALA A 27 9.84 3.37 2.64
N ILE A 28 9.18 4.52 2.41
CA ILE A 28 8.33 4.77 1.24
C ILE A 28 9.10 4.52 -0.06
N ASN A 29 10.28 5.12 -0.18
CA ASN A 29 11.12 4.97 -1.37
C ASN A 29 11.59 3.51 -1.57
N LEU A 30 11.92 2.82 -0.47
CA LEU A 30 12.34 1.43 -0.52
C LEU A 30 11.21 0.49 -0.97
N ILE A 31 10.00 0.68 -0.45
CA ILE A 31 8.82 -0.08 -0.89
C ILE A 31 8.53 0.19 -2.36
N ARG A 32 8.56 1.46 -2.78
CA ARG A 32 8.32 1.82 -4.18
C ARG A 32 9.30 1.12 -5.10
N LYS A 33 10.60 1.12 -4.75
CA LYS A 33 11.63 0.40 -5.48
C LYS A 33 11.35 -1.10 -5.56
N TRP A 34 10.94 -1.74 -4.47
CA TRP A 34 10.62 -3.17 -4.52
C TRP A 34 9.38 -3.50 -5.33
N MET A 35 8.39 -2.62 -5.33
CA MET A 35 7.22 -2.76 -6.20
C MET A 35 7.61 -2.62 -7.67
N GLU A 36 8.44 -1.63 -8.02
CA GLU A 36 9.01 -1.46 -9.36
C GLU A 36 9.81 -2.69 -9.77
N ASP A 37 10.68 -3.19 -8.90
CA ASP A 37 11.44 -4.43 -9.11
C ASP A 37 10.50 -5.64 -9.32
N ALA A 38 9.33 -5.66 -8.67
CA ALA A 38 8.30 -6.69 -8.85
C ALA A 38 7.50 -6.55 -10.16
N GLY A 39 7.83 -5.57 -11.01
CA GLY A 39 7.14 -5.32 -12.27
C GLY A 39 5.81 -4.57 -12.10
N LEU A 40 5.61 -3.91 -10.97
CA LEU A 40 4.41 -3.12 -10.69
C LEU A 40 4.61 -1.68 -11.17
N ARG A 41 3.54 -1.07 -11.69
CA ARG A 41 3.46 0.38 -11.86
C ARG A 41 3.19 1.01 -10.50
N THR A 42 3.98 2.00 -10.11
CA THR A 42 3.91 2.61 -8.78
C THR A 42 3.46 4.07 -8.81
N TRP A 43 2.79 4.52 -7.74
CA TRP A 43 2.51 5.93 -7.48
C TRP A 43 2.38 6.17 -5.97
N VAL A 44 2.50 7.43 -5.57
CA VAL A 44 2.24 7.89 -4.20
C VAL A 44 1.03 8.81 -4.25
N ASP A 45 0.05 8.60 -3.37
CA ASP A 45 -1.12 9.48 -3.29
C ASP A 45 -0.86 10.74 -2.46
N GLN A 46 -1.85 11.64 -2.40
CA GLN A 46 -1.74 12.89 -1.64
C GLN A 46 -1.64 12.68 -0.12
N MET A 47 -1.95 11.48 0.37
CA MET A 47 -1.86 11.11 1.78
C MET A 47 -0.51 10.44 2.11
N GLY A 48 0.38 10.28 1.12
CA GLY A 48 1.67 9.63 1.28
C GLY A 48 1.60 8.10 1.27
N ASN A 49 0.50 7.51 0.80
CA ASN A 49 0.38 6.06 0.63
C ASN A 49 1.12 5.63 -0.63
N VAL A 50 1.86 4.51 -0.56
CA VAL A 50 2.54 3.94 -1.71
C VAL A 50 1.66 2.85 -2.33
N HIS A 51 1.43 2.95 -3.62
CA HIS A 51 0.66 1.98 -4.38
C HIS A 51 1.53 1.33 -5.45
N GLY A 52 1.30 0.05 -5.70
CA GLY A 52 1.86 -0.72 -6.80
C GLY A 52 0.78 -1.55 -7.47
N ARG A 53 0.67 -1.50 -8.80
CA ARG A 53 -0.36 -2.22 -9.55
C ARG A 53 0.20 -2.98 -10.74
N VAL A 54 -0.36 -4.17 -10.97
CA VAL A 54 -0.28 -4.90 -12.24
C VAL A 54 -1.69 -5.13 -12.77
N ASP A 55 -1.87 -4.93 -14.07
CA ASP A 55 -3.18 -5.07 -14.71
C ASP A 55 -3.52 -6.53 -15.08
N GLY A 56 -2.52 -7.41 -15.17
CA GLY A 56 -2.71 -8.81 -15.53
C GLY A 56 -3.28 -8.97 -16.95
N ALA A 57 -4.00 -10.07 -17.18
CA ALA A 57 -4.58 -10.40 -18.48
C ALA A 57 -5.83 -9.57 -18.82
N ASN A 58 -6.50 -8.98 -17.81
CA ASN A 58 -7.69 -8.17 -18.02
C ASN A 58 -7.68 -6.94 -17.10
N ALA A 59 -7.23 -5.81 -17.64
CA ALA A 59 -7.15 -4.53 -16.93
C ALA A 59 -8.51 -3.99 -16.45
N ASN A 60 -9.61 -4.42 -17.08
CA ASN A 60 -10.97 -3.93 -16.83
C ASN A 60 -11.72 -4.75 -15.77
N ALA A 61 -11.15 -5.87 -15.30
CA ALA A 61 -11.75 -6.64 -14.22
C ALA A 61 -11.58 -5.94 -12.86
N GLU A 62 -12.40 -6.32 -11.89
CA GLU A 62 -12.25 -5.84 -10.51
C GLU A 62 -10.88 -6.22 -9.94
N ALA A 63 -10.17 -5.22 -9.42
CA ALA A 63 -8.83 -5.41 -8.89
C ALA A 63 -8.87 -6.10 -7.52
N LEU A 64 -8.00 -7.09 -7.32
CA LEU A 64 -7.67 -7.58 -6.00
C LEU A 64 -6.75 -6.56 -5.32
N LEU A 65 -7.22 -5.98 -4.21
CA LEU A 65 -6.42 -5.08 -3.42
C LEU A 65 -5.84 -5.78 -2.20
N ILE A 66 -4.55 -5.57 -1.96
CA ILE A 66 -3.83 -6.01 -0.77
C ILE A 66 -3.30 -4.76 -0.07
N GLY A 67 -3.78 -4.47 1.14
CA GLY A 67 -3.38 -3.31 1.91
C GLY A 67 -2.83 -3.67 3.29
N SER A 68 -1.83 -2.94 3.77
CA SER A 68 -1.37 -3.01 5.17
C SER A 68 -0.75 -1.68 5.63
N HIS A 69 -0.60 -1.49 6.94
CA HIS A 69 -0.01 -0.27 7.50
C HIS A 69 1.51 -0.39 7.64
N MET A 70 2.22 0.75 7.67
CA MET A 70 3.66 0.79 7.92
C MET A 70 4.01 1.28 9.33
N ASP A 71 3.11 2.01 9.97
CA ASP A 71 3.39 2.74 11.20
C ASP A 71 3.47 1.76 12.36
N THR A 72 4.49 1.95 13.18
CA THR A 72 4.77 1.13 14.36
C THR A 72 4.49 1.95 15.61
N VAL A 73 3.87 1.34 16.63
CA VAL A 73 3.84 1.93 17.98
C VAL A 73 5.16 1.64 18.70
N VAL A 74 5.47 2.40 19.77
CA VAL A 74 6.55 2.04 20.71
C VAL A 74 6.28 0.63 21.23
N ASP A 75 7.26 -0.28 21.16
CA ASP A 75 7.15 -1.73 21.42
C ASP A 75 6.26 -2.55 20.47
N ALA A 76 5.91 -2.04 19.27
CA ALA A 76 5.34 -2.90 18.23
C ALA A 76 6.38 -3.92 17.75
N GLY A 77 5.98 -5.19 17.64
CA GLY A 77 6.83 -6.23 17.08
C GLY A 77 7.25 -5.87 15.64
N MET A 78 8.47 -6.26 15.23
CA MET A 78 9.05 -5.90 13.92
C MET A 78 8.15 -6.22 12.72
N PHE A 79 7.24 -7.18 12.85
CA PHE A 79 6.33 -7.66 11.79
C PHE A 79 4.99 -6.92 11.71
N ASP A 80 4.67 -6.04 12.66
CA ASP A 80 3.37 -5.36 12.71
C ASP A 80 3.19 -4.46 11.48
N GLY A 81 2.13 -4.70 10.71
CA GLY A 81 1.81 -4.07 9.42
C GLY A 81 2.76 -4.40 8.25
N SER A 82 4.06 -4.17 8.43
CA SER A 82 5.09 -4.27 7.37
C SER A 82 5.18 -5.64 6.68
N LEU A 83 4.92 -6.73 7.42
CA LEU A 83 4.97 -8.09 6.89
C LEU A 83 3.95 -8.31 5.76
N GLY A 84 2.77 -7.71 5.86
CA GLY A 84 1.72 -7.83 4.84
C GLY A 84 2.17 -7.25 3.49
N ILE A 85 2.80 -6.07 3.52
CA ILE A 85 3.33 -5.42 2.30
C ILE A 85 4.48 -6.22 1.71
N VAL A 86 5.46 -6.62 2.53
CA VAL A 86 6.62 -7.36 2.06
C VAL A 86 6.20 -8.72 1.47
N SER A 87 5.24 -9.40 2.10
CA SER A 87 4.73 -10.69 1.61
C SER A 87 4.02 -10.55 0.26
N ALA A 88 3.17 -9.52 0.11
CA ALA A 88 2.47 -9.24 -1.14
C ALA A 88 3.43 -8.93 -2.28
N ILE A 89 4.41 -8.05 -2.05
CA ILE A 89 5.43 -7.70 -3.03
C ILE A 89 6.27 -8.93 -3.39
N SER A 90 6.65 -9.75 -2.42
CA SER A 90 7.46 -10.95 -2.65
C SER A 90 6.73 -11.97 -3.51
N ALA A 91 5.43 -12.19 -3.27
CA ALA A 91 4.60 -13.07 -4.08
C ALA A 91 4.50 -12.56 -5.54
N LEU A 92 4.27 -11.26 -5.72
CA LEU A 92 4.22 -10.65 -7.06
C LEU A 92 5.58 -10.69 -7.77
N LYS A 93 6.67 -10.44 -7.06
CA LYS A 93 8.03 -10.57 -7.59
C LYS A 93 8.33 -12.00 -8.05
N ALA A 94 7.89 -13.02 -7.28
CA ALA A 94 8.03 -14.41 -7.69
C ALA A 94 7.26 -14.71 -8.98
N LEU A 95 6.05 -14.18 -9.14
CA LEU A 95 5.30 -14.28 -10.40
C LEU A 95 6.00 -13.55 -11.55
N HIS A 96 6.58 -12.39 -11.29
CA HIS A 96 7.31 -11.60 -12.28
C HIS A 96 8.54 -12.33 -12.81
N VAL A 97 9.40 -12.83 -11.92
CA VAL A 97 10.62 -13.58 -12.29
C VAL A 97 10.29 -14.87 -13.05
N ASN A 98 9.14 -15.50 -12.76
CA ASN A 98 8.67 -16.68 -13.48
C ASN A 98 7.87 -16.36 -14.76
N GLY A 99 7.78 -15.09 -15.18
CA GLY A 99 7.04 -14.69 -16.39
C GLY A 99 5.51 -14.81 -16.29
N LYS A 100 4.97 -15.00 -15.09
CA LYS A 100 3.53 -15.25 -14.83
C LYS A 100 2.76 -14.03 -14.33
N LEU A 101 3.43 -12.89 -14.12
CA LEU A 101 2.77 -11.70 -13.59
C LEU A 101 1.62 -11.20 -14.50
N GLN A 102 1.80 -11.26 -15.82
CA GLN A 102 0.77 -10.85 -16.79
C GLN A 102 -0.32 -11.90 -17.00
N THR A 103 -0.16 -13.14 -16.49
CA THR A 103 -1.18 -14.19 -16.62
C THR A 103 -2.24 -14.11 -15.52
N LEU A 104 -2.11 -13.16 -14.58
CA LEU A 104 -3.10 -12.93 -13.54
C LEU A 104 -4.46 -12.59 -14.17
N LYS A 105 -5.51 -13.31 -13.79
CA LYS A 105 -6.86 -13.14 -14.39
C LYS A 105 -7.49 -11.77 -14.10
N ARG A 106 -7.02 -11.10 -13.06
CA ARG A 106 -7.53 -9.81 -12.61
C ARG A 106 -6.36 -8.90 -12.20
N PRO A 107 -6.54 -7.58 -12.21
CA PRO A 107 -5.54 -6.66 -11.71
C PRO A 107 -5.26 -6.94 -10.24
N VAL A 108 -4.03 -6.70 -9.81
CA VAL A 108 -3.63 -6.74 -8.40
C VAL A 108 -3.00 -5.42 -8.03
N GLU A 109 -3.49 -4.82 -6.95
CA GLU A 109 -2.97 -3.57 -6.38
C GLU A 109 -2.49 -3.85 -4.96
N VAL A 110 -1.27 -3.43 -4.65
CA VAL A 110 -0.71 -3.45 -3.30
C VAL A 110 -0.61 -2.01 -2.83
N SER A 111 -1.19 -1.71 -1.67
CA SER A 111 -1.16 -0.38 -1.08
C SER A 111 -0.56 -0.42 0.31
N GLN A 112 0.59 0.22 0.50
CA GLN A 112 1.03 0.58 1.83
C GLN A 112 0.23 1.81 2.26
N VAL A 113 -0.48 1.66 3.37
CA VAL A 113 -1.29 2.72 3.96
C VAL A 113 -0.51 3.32 5.12
N THR A 114 -0.43 4.63 5.16
CA THR A 114 0.16 5.38 6.26
C THR A 114 -0.95 5.73 7.23
N ASP A 115 -0.91 5.23 8.45
CA ASP A 115 -1.81 5.54 9.56
C ASP A 115 -1.19 6.65 10.42
N ASN A 116 -1.84 7.80 10.46
CA ASN A 116 -1.44 8.89 11.33
C ASN A 116 -1.66 8.46 12.79
N VAL A 117 -0.62 7.96 13.46
CA VAL A 117 -0.65 7.68 14.91
C VAL A 117 -0.56 9.00 15.70
N PHE A 118 -1.42 9.97 15.42
CA PHE A 118 -1.70 11.08 16.33
C PHE A 118 -2.84 10.64 17.25
N ASN A 119 -2.46 10.13 18.43
CA ASN A 119 -3.31 9.77 19.59
C ASN A 119 -3.73 8.29 19.70
N LYS A 120 -3.44 7.69 20.86
CA LYS A 120 -3.71 6.29 21.31
C LYS A 120 -5.17 5.80 21.16
N ARG A 121 -6.10 6.61 20.65
CA ARG A 121 -7.54 6.34 20.58
C ARG A 121 -8.13 6.21 19.16
N ARG A 122 -7.36 6.43 18.09
CA ARG A 122 -7.88 6.35 16.71
C ARG A 122 -6.93 5.55 15.81
N LYS A 123 -6.97 4.23 15.95
CA LYS A 123 -6.40 3.29 14.98
C LYS A 123 -7.28 3.34 13.73
N MET A 124 -6.74 3.30 12.51
CA MET A 124 -7.48 3.19 11.24
C MET A 124 -8.09 4.46 10.64
N LEU A 125 -7.58 5.67 10.92
CA LEU A 125 -8.18 6.88 10.32
C LEU A 125 -7.98 6.93 8.80
N THR A 126 -6.78 6.62 8.32
CA THR A 126 -6.48 6.65 6.88
C THR A 126 -7.03 5.43 6.15
N SER A 127 -7.05 4.24 6.77
CA SER A 127 -7.70 3.07 6.18
C SER A 127 -9.23 3.22 6.13
N ALA A 128 -9.86 3.85 7.12
CA ALA A 128 -11.29 4.18 7.08
C ALA A 128 -11.61 5.28 6.06
N LEU A 129 -10.78 6.33 5.94
CA LEU A 129 -10.90 7.34 4.89
C LEU A 129 -10.71 6.75 3.50
N TRP A 130 -9.70 5.89 3.32
CA TRP A 130 -9.42 5.21 2.06
C TRP A 130 -10.56 4.26 1.66
N GLN A 131 -11.09 3.46 2.60
CA GLN A 131 -12.30 2.65 2.37
C GLN A 131 -13.53 3.52 2.08
N GLY A 132 -13.69 4.65 2.76
CA GLY A 132 -14.77 5.62 2.51
C GLY A 132 -14.68 6.30 1.14
N ILE A 133 -13.48 6.61 0.65
CA ILE A 133 -13.22 7.20 -0.67
C ILE A 133 -13.53 6.19 -1.78
N LYS A 134 -13.11 4.93 -1.63
CA LYS A 134 -13.44 3.86 -2.60
C LYS A 134 -14.94 3.54 -2.58
N SER A 135 -15.59 3.53 -1.42
CA SER A 135 -17.06 3.35 -1.32
C SER A 135 -17.85 4.52 -1.90
N ARG A 136 -17.41 5.78 -1.76
CA ARG A 136 -18.09 6.93 -2.40
C ARG A 136 -17.93 6.98 -3.92
N LYS A 137 -16.87 6.39 -4.47
CA LYS A 137 -16.72 6.23 -5.93
C LYS A 137 -17.70 5.19 -6.53
N PHE A 138 -18.33 4.37 -5.70
CA PHE A 138 -19.40 3.45 -6.10
C PHE A 138 -20.81 4.09 -6.06
N LEU A 139 -21.00 5.18 -5.30
CA LEU A 139 -22.31 5.84 -5.14
C LEU A 139 -22.53 7.06 -6.06
N LEU A 140 -21.50 7.54 -6.78
CA LEU A 140 -21.63 8.68 -7.68
C LEU A 140 -21.91 8.31 -9.15
N ASN A 141 -22.08 7.02 -9.47
CA ASN A 141 -22.44 6.55 -10.82
C ASN A 141 -23.91 6.10 -10.98
N SER A 142 -24.79 6.36 -10.01
CA SER A 142 -26.22 6.01 -10.08
C SER A 142 -27.18 7.20 -10.14
N VAL A 143 -26.69 8.42 -10.40
CA VAL A 143 -27.58 9.57 -10.62
C VAL A 143 -27.17 10.34 -11.88
N SER A 144 -28.07 10.26 -12.86
CA SER A 144 -28.26 11.15 -14.02
C SER A 144 -27.47 10.87 -15.31
N VAL A 145 -28.00 9.95 -16.13
CA VAL A 145 -28.32 10.27 -17.53
C VAL A 145 -29.60 9.51 -17.92
N HIS A 146 -30.75 10.18 -17.85
CA HIS A 146 -31.91 9.82 -18.66
C HIS A 146 -32.05 10.93 -19.70
N SER A 147 -32.10 10.49 -20.95
CA SER A 147 -32.07 11.29 -22.17
C SER A 147 -33.32 12.15 -22.37
N SER A 148 -33.09 13.22 -23.14
CA SER A 148 -33.94 14.20 -23.81
C SER A 148 -35.30 13.69 -24.34
N PRO A 149 -36.18 14.61 -24.76
CA PRO A 149 -36.03 15.30 -26.05
C PRO A 149 -35.67 16.79 -25.96
#